data_AF-A0AAV5HNU0-F1
#
_entry.id   AF-A0AAV5HNU0-F1
#
_cell.length_a   1.000
_cell.length_b   1.000
_cell.length_c   1.000
_cell.angle_alpha   90.00
_cell.angle_beta   90.00
_cell.angle_gamma   90.00
#
_symmetry.space_group_name_H-M   'P 1'
#
loop_
_entity.id
_entity.type
_entity.pdbx_description
1 polymer ?
#
loop_
_entity_poly.entity_id
_entity_poly.type
_entity_poly.pdbx_seq_one_letter_code
_entity_poly.pdbx_strand_id
1 'polypeptide(L)'
;MKKDAREIILDTDSNDIVQKVLPHYHRWSSGYGFFLSFGFDTVGKGLVFLGGQDWVRDSRIINPAFSIDKLKVMVKRMAACAISVVEEWNDQVTLAEYGCLTIETNAEFQGLTANIITHTAFGSNYVHGKELFQGQRQLQ
;
A
#
# COMPACT_ATOMS: atom_id res chain seq x y z
N MET A 1 -5.70 -16.81 20.81
CA MET A 1 -4.71 -16.15 19.93
C MET A 1 -3.64 -17.09 19.38
N LYS A 2 -2.75 -17.74 20.17
CA LYS A 2 -1.74 -18.68 19.61
C LYS A 2 -2.29 -20.04 19.13
N LYS A 3 -3.50 -20.42 19.55
CA LYS A 3 -4.15 -21.65 19.09
C LYS A 3 -4.93 -21.43 17.79
N ASP A 4 -5.60 -20.28 17.66
CA ASP A 4 -6.42 -19.96 16.48
C ASP A 4 -5.59 -19.55 15.26
N ALA A 5 -4.40 -18.97 15.47
CA ALA A 5 -3.50 -18.60 14.38
C ALA A 5 -2.91 -19.79 13.60
N ARG A 6 -3.00 -21.02 14.14
CA ARG A 6 -2.46 -22.23 13.49
C ARG A 6 -3.41 -22.88 12.49
N GLU A 7 -4.69 -22.50 12.48
CA GLU A 7 -5.69 -23.03 11.53
C GLU A 7 -6.07 -22.03 10.43
N ILE A 8 -5.59 -20.79 10.47
CA ILE A 8 -5.86 -19.80 9.43
C ILE A 8 -4.87 -20.03 8.29
N ILE A 9 -5.13 -21.06 7.48
CA ILE A 9 -4.71 -21.02 6.08
C ILE A 9 -5.51 -19.85 5.51
N LEU A 10 -4.86 -18.71 5.30
CA LEU A 10 -5.44 -17.55 4.62
C LEU A 10 -5.74 -17.99 3.19
N ASP A 11 -6.97 -18.47 2.97
CA ASP A 11 -7.48 -18.73 1.64
C ASP A 11 -7.41 -17.42 0.84
N THR A 12 -6.48 -17.38 -0.10
CA THR A 12 -6.08 -16.16 -0.80
C THR A 12 -7.14 -15.74 -1.82
N ASP A 13 -8.08 -16.62 -2.14
CA ASP A 13 -9.23 -16.35 -3.01
C ASP A 13 -10.49 -15.91 -2.24
N SER A 14 -10.47 -15.92 -0.90
CA SER A 14 -11.62 -15.53 -0.09
C SER A 14 -11.66 -14.03 0.21
N ASN A 15 -12.75 -13.36 -0.19
CA ASN A 15 -13.01 -11.95 0.13
C ASN A 15 -13.56 -11.74 1.57
N ASP A 16 -13.56 -12.77 2.41
CA ASP A 16 -14.13 -12.72 3.77
C ASP A 16 -13.11 -12.32 4.85
N ILE A 17 -11.85 -12.09 4.48
CA ILE A 17 -10.78 -11.73 5.41
C ILE A 17 -11.16 -10.50 6.24
N VAL A 18 -11.72 -9.47 5.60
CA VAL A 18 -12.16 -8.27 6.31
C VAL A 18 -13.25 -8.61 7.32
N GLN A 19 -14.23 -9.43 6.97
CA GLN A 19 -15.31 -9.83 7.90
C GLN A 19 -14.80 -10.70 9.05
N LYS A 20 -13.78 -11.53 8.83
CA LYS A 20 -13.13 -12.33 9.88
C LYS A 20 -12.31 -11.46 10.83
N VAL A 21 -11.63 -10.44 10.32
CA VAL A 21 -10.74 -9.58 11.12
C VAL A 21 -11.51 -8.44 11.80
N LEU A 22 -12.58 -7.91 11.20
CA LEU A 22 -13.34 -6.75 11.69
C LEU A 22 -13.85 -6.89 13.14
N PRO A 23 -14.40 -8.04 13.59
CA PRO A 23 -14.84 -8.22 14.98
C PRO A 23 -13.67 -8.18 15.97
N HIS A 24 -12.51 -8.68 15.56
CA HIS A 24 -11.28 -8.64 16.36
C HIS A 24 -10.63 -7.26 16.34
N TYR A 25 -10.69 -6.56 15.21
CA TYR A 25 -10.23 -5.18 15.08
C TYR A 25 -11.02 -4.24 15.98
N HIS A 26 -12.35 -4.32 16.00
CA HIS A 26 -13.17 -3.51 16.91
C HIS A 26 -12.85 -3.75 18.38
N ARG A 27 -12.58 -5.00 18.77
CA ARG A 27 -12.19 -5.35 20.14
C ARG A 27 -10.80 -4.85 20.50
N TRP A 28 -9.88 -4.81 19.53
CA TRP A 28 -8.54 -4.28 19.71
C TRP A 28 -8.55 -2.74 19.73
N SER A 29 -9.28 -2.10 18.81
CA SER A 29 -9.40 -0.64 18.71
C SER A 29 -10.09 -0.04 19.94
N SER A 30 -11.04 -0.73 20.55
CA SER A 30 -11.65 -0.27 21.80
C SER A 30 -10.70 -0.31 23.00
N GLY A 31 -9.66 -1.16 22.97
CA GLY A 31 -8.70 -1.32 24.07
C GLY A 31 -7.39 -0.55 23.88
N TYR A 32 -6.96 -0.34 22.62
CA TYR A 32 -5.68 0.29 22.27
C TYR A 32 -5.84 1.55 21.40
N GLY A 33 -7.06 1.85 20.92
CA GLY A 33 -7.34 2.99 20.05
C GLY A 33 -7.10 4.35 20.72
N PHE A 34 -7.04 4.40 22.05
CA PHE A 34 -6.65 5.60 22.80
C PHE A 34 -5.23 6.09 22.41
N PHE A 35 -4.30 5.17 22.09
CA PHE A 35 -2.96 5.53 21.60
C PHE A 35 -2.97 6.06 20.15
N LEU A 36 -3.94 5.63 19.33
CA LEU A 36 -4.14 6.17 17.98
C LEU A 36 -4.88 7.53 18.00
N SER A 37 -5.63 7.81 19.07
CA SER A 37 -6.44 9.03 19.20
C SER A 37 -5.65 10.26 19.64
N PHE A 38 -4.51 10.09 20.33
CA PHE A 38 -3.79 11.22 20.95
C PHE A 38 -2.81 11.95 20.01
N GLY A 39 -2.57 11.46 18.79
CA GLY A 39 -1.61 12.04 17.84
C GLY A 39 -2.15 12.40 16.45
N PHE A 40 -3.44 12.15 16.17
CA PHE A 40 -3.96 12.14 14.79
C PHE A 40 -5.25 12.95 14.56
N ASP A 41 -5.64 13.83 15.48
CA ASP A 41 -6.83 14.69 15.32
C ASP A 41 -6.69 15.72 14.17
N THR A 42 -5.46 15.88 13.64
CA THR A 42 -5.14 16.71 12.46
C THR A 42 -5.26 15.97 11.12
N VAL A 43 -5.35 14.63 11.13
CA VAL A 43 -5.64 13.85 9.93
C VAL A 43 -7.16 13.77 9.86
N GLY A 44 -7.76 14.39 8.84
CA GLY A 44 -9.22 14.51 8.71
C GLY A 44 -9.97 13.17 8.82
N LYS A 45 -11.31 13.17 8.74
CA LYS A 45 -12.18 11.98 8.84
C LYS A 45 -11.92 10.93 7.73
N GLY A 46 -10.74 10.34 7.71
CA GLY A 46 -10.32 9.29 6.82
C GLY A 46 -10.88 7.97 7.29
N LEU A 47 -10.97 7.02 6.36
CA LEU A 47 -11.53 5.68 6.57
C LEU A 47 -11.05 5.04 7.87
N VAL A 48 -9.75 5.18 8.19
CA VAL A 48 -9.10 4.61 9.38
C VAL A 48 -9.76 5.04 10.71
N PHE A 49 -10.42 6.20 10.73
CA PHE A 49 -11.06 6.78 11.92
C PHE A 49 -12.58 6.60 11.94
N LEU A 50 -13.18 6.04 10.87
CA LEU A 50 -14.61 5.81 10.81
C LEU A 50 -14.96 4.50 11.53
N GLY A 51 -15.86 4.61 12.51
CA GLY A 51 -16.40 3.46 13.23
C GLY A 51 -17.75 3.01 12.68
N GLY A 52 -18.02 1.70 12.69
CA GLY A 52 -19.36 1.17 12.50
C GLY A 52 -19.96 1.46 11.12
N GLN A 53 -21.13 2.12 11.08
CA GLN A 53 -21.91 2.31 9.84
C GLN A 53 -21.23 3.22 8.81
N ASP A 54 -20.45 4.21 9.26
CA ASP A 54 -19.74 5.12 8.35
C ASP A 54 -18.61 4.37 7.62
N TRP A 55 -17.90 3.47 8.30
CA TRP A 55 -16.92 2.57 7.68
C TRP A 55 -17.56 1.65 6.63
N VAL A 56 -18.71 1.05 6.97
CA VAL A 56 -19.43 0.15 6.05
C VAL A 56 -19.86 0.90 4.79
N ARG A 57 -20.35 2.13 4.95
CA ARG A 57 -20.76 2.99 3.85
C ARG A 57 -19.58 3.31 2.93
N ASP A 58 -18.47 3.75 3.48
CA ASP A 58 -17.35 4.22 2.68
C ASP A 58 -16.53 3.06 2.09
N SER A 59 -16.39 1.96 2.82
CA SER A 59 -15.79 0.72 2.29
C SER A 59 -16.61 0.15 1.14
N ARG A 60 -17.94 0.26 1.17
CA ARG A 60 -18.79 -0.18 0.06
C ARG A 60 -18.52 0.60 -1.23
N ILE A 61 -18.13 1.87 -1.12
CA ILE A 61 -17.79 2.73 -2.27
C ILE A 61 -16.40 2.38 -2.81
N ILE A 62 -15.45 2.03 -1.93
CA ILE A 62 -14.05 1.79 -2.29
C ILE A 62 -13.80 0.36 -2.76
N ASN A 63 -14.47 -0.64 -2.18
CA ASN A 63 -14.29 -2.05 -2.50
C ASN A 63 -14.37 -2.41 -4.00
N PRO A 64 -15.27 -1.81 -4.81
CA PRO A 64 -15.28 -2.05 -6.26
C PRO A 64 -13.97 -1.70 -6.98
N ALA A 65 -13.19 -0.74 -6.47
CA ALA A 65 -11.89 -0.38 -7.02
C ALA A 65 -10.81 -1.43 -6.71
N PHE A 66 -11.00 -2.23 -5.66
CA PHE A 66 -10.11 -3.30 -5.22
C PHE A 66 -10.67 -4.69 -5.50
N SER A 67 -11.52 -4.84 -6.53
CA SER A 67 -11.97 -6.16 -6.98
C SER A 67 -10.80 -6.97 -7.53
N ILE A 68 -10.92 -8.31 -7.50
CA ILE A 68 -9.83 -9.22 -7.86
C ILE A 68 -9.28 -8.97 -9.27
N ASP A 69 -10.15 -8.59 -10.23
CA ASP A 69 -9.73 -8.29 -11.59
C ASP A 69 -8.91 -7.00 -11.66
N LYS A 70 -9.29 -5.98 -10.87
CA LYS A 70 -8.53 -4.73 -10.77
C LYS A 70 -7.21 -4.95 -10.04
N LEU A 71 -7.20 -5.75 -8.98
CA LEU A 71 -5.98 -6.16 -8.27
C LEU A 71 -5.01 -6.90 -9.19
N LYS A 72 -5.49 -7.85 -10.01
CA LYS A 72 -4.64 -8.53 -11.00
C LYS A 72 -3.98 -7.54 -11.97
N VAL A 73 -4.70 -6.51 -12.41
CA VAL A 73 -4.13 -5.45 -13.26
C VAL A 73 -3.11 -4.60 -12.49
N MET A 74 -3.39 -4.25 -11.23
CA MET A 74 -2.45 -3.52 -10.37
C MET A 74 -1.17 -4.31 -10.14
N VAL A 75 -1.26 -5.61 -9.79
CA VAL A 75 -0.11 -6.49 -9.58
C VAL A 75 0.76 -6.61 -10.83
N LYS A 76 0.16 -6.72 -12.01
CA LYS A 76 0.91 -6.70 -13.28
C LYS A 76 1.69 -5.40 -13.48
N ARG A 77 1.09 -4.24 -13.15
CA ARG A 77 1.77 -2.95 -13.20
C ARG A 77 2.89 -2.84 -12.16
N MET A 78 2.67 -3.35 -10.95
CA MET A 78 3.69 -3.40 -9.89
C MET A 78 4.91 -4.20 -10.34
N ALA A 79 4.69 -5.37 -10.93
CA ALA A 79 5.75 -6.21 -11.47
C ALA A 79 6.52 -5.50 -12.59
N ALA A 80 5.82 -4.84 -13.51
CA ALA A 80 6.46 -4.06 -14.58
C ALA A 80 7.33 -2.91 -14.04
N CYS A 81 6.87 -2.18 -13.01
CA CYS A 81 7.67 -1.14 -12.36
C CYS A 81 8.93 -1.72 -11.69
N ALA A 82 8.81 -2.87 -11.02
CA ALA A 82 9.95 -3.51 -10.37
C ALA A 82 10.99 -4.00 -11.40
N ILE A 83 10.53 -4.60 -12.51
CA ILE A 83 11.41 -5.04 -13.60
C ILE A 83 12.17 -3.84 -14.19
N SER A 84 11.47 -2.74 -14.49
CA SER A 84 12.09 -1.54 -15.06
C SER A 84 13.20 -0.97 -14.17
N VAL A 85 13.05 -0.98 -12.85
CA VAL A 85 14.09 -0.50 -11.93
C VAL A 85 15.30 -1.44 -11.92
N VAL A 86 15.07 -2.76 -11.96
CA VAL A 86 16.16 -3.75 -12.03
C VAL A 86 16.91 -3.67 -13.35
N GLU A 87 16.21 -3.45 -14.46
CA GLU A 87 16.84 -3.22 -15.77
C GLU A 87 17.72 -1.97 -15.74
N GLU A 88 17.22 -0.87 -15.16
CA GLU A 88 18.00 0.37 -15.00
C GLU A 88 19.27 0.15 -14.16
N TRP A 89 19.18 -0.62 -13.07
CA TRP A 89 20.38 -0.98 -12.29
C TRP A 89 21.36 -1.84 -13.08
N ASN A 90 20.86 -2.79 -13.87
CA ASN A 90 21.70 -3.64 -14.70
C ASN A 90 22.45 -2.82 -15.76
N ASP A 91 21.78 -1.86 -16.39
CA ASP A 91 22.40 -0.93 -17.34
C ASP A 91 23.48 -0.08 -16.66
N GLN A 92 23.19 0.47 -15.47
CA GLN A 92 24.17 1.24 -14.69
C GLN A 92 25.39 0.39 -14.29
N VAL A 93 25.19 -0.89 -13.96
CA VAL A 93 26.30 -1.83 -13.67
C VAL A 93 27.16 -2.07 -14.91
N THR A 94 26.58 -2.20 -16.11
CA THR A 94 27.37 -2.40 -17.34
C THR A 94 28.19 -1.19 -17.74
N LEU A 95 27.76 0.02 -17.35
CA LEU A 95 28.47 1.27 -17.59
C LEU A 95 29.54 1.59 -16.53
N ALA A 96 29.52 0.88 -15.39
CA ALA A 96 30.47 1.11 -14.30
C ALA A 96 31.85 0.51 -14.63
N GLU A 97 32.92 1.29 -14.39
CA GLU A 97 34.31 0.90 -14.67
C GLU A 97 34.74 -0.41 -14.01
N TYR A 98 34.12 -0.78 -12.89
CA TYR A 98 34.43 -2.00 -12.12
C TYR A 98 33.33 -3.07 -12.19
N GLY A 99 32.28 -2.87 -13.00
CA GLY A 99 31.13 -3.77 -13.05
C GLY A 99 30.39 -3.92 -11.72
N CYS A 100 30.51 -2.93 -10.84
CA CYS A 100 29.91 -2.91 -9.51
C CYS A 100 29.21 -1.56 -9.28
N LEU A 101 27.97 -1.61 -8.82
CA LEU A 101 27.15 -0.45 -8.49
C LEU A 101 26.77 -0.51 -7.01
N THR A 102 27.14 0.53 -6.25
CA THR A 102 26.68 0.70 -4.88
C THR A 102 25.35 1.44 -4.90
N ILE A 103 24.30 0.79 -4.41
CA ILE A 103 22.93 1.32 -4.42
C ILE A 103 22.49 1.65 -3.00
N GLU A 104 21.91 2.83 -2.81
CA GLU A 104 21.21 3.16 -1.56
C GLU A 104 19.83 2.51 -1.55
N THR A 105 19.71 1.38 -0.85
CA THR A 105 18.51 0.55 -0.81
C THR A 105 17.26 1.29 -0.34
N ASN A 106 17.38 2.22 0.61
CA ASN A 106 16.26 2.99 1.13
C ASN A 106 15.70 3.97 0.08
N ALA A 107 16.56 4.76 -0.55
CA ALA A 107 16.15 5.73 -1.56
C ALA A 107 15.49 5.04 -2.77
N GLU A 108 16.08 3.94 -3.22
CA GLU A 108 15.54 3.12 -4.30
C GLU A 108 14.19 2.48 -3.96
N PHE A 109 14.06 1.90 -2.77
CA PHE A 109 12.80 1.28 -2.35
C PHE A 109 11.67 2.31 -2.24
N GLN A 110 11.99 3.50 -1.73
CA GLN A 110 11.06 4.62 -1.71
C GLN A 110 10.69 5.08 -3.13
N GLY A 111 11.65 5.14 -4.05
CA GLY A 111 11.44 5.46 -5.46
C GLY A 111 10.53 4.44 -6.16
N LEU A 112 10.81 3.15 -5.98
CA LEU A 112 10.00 2.06 -6.51
C LEU A 112 8.56 2.11 -5.96
N THR A 113 8.40 2.31 -4.65
CA THR A 113 7.09 2.42 -4.01
C THR A 113 6.30 3.61 -4.57
N ALA A 114 6.95 4.76 -4.74
CA ALA A 114 6.35 5.94 -5.36
C ALA A 114 5.91 5.65 -6.80
N ASN A 115 6.75 5.02 -7.61
CA ASN A 115 6.40 4.65 -8.99
C ASN A 115 5.22 3.67 -9.04
N ILE A 116 5.21 2.67 -8.15
CA ILE A 116 4.11 1.71 -8.04
C ILE A 116 2.81 2.42 -7.70
N ILE A 117 2.77 3.23 -6.64
CA ILE A 117 1.56 3.94 -6.22
C ILE A 117 1.09 4.87 -7.33
N THR A 118 2.01 5.59 -7.97
CA THR A 118 1.62 6.57 -9.00
C THR A 118 1.05 5.89 -10.24
N HIS A 119 1.64 4.80 -10.70
CA HIS A 119 1.13 4.03 -11.84
C HIS A 119 -0.14 3.23 -11.53
N THR A 120 -0.33 2.77 -10.30
CA THR A 120 -1.51 1.97 -9.91
C THR A 120 -2.70 2.84 -9.51
N ALA A 121 -2.48 3.94 -8.79
CA ALA A 121 -3.53 4.83 -8.30
C ALA A 121 -3.97 5.87 -9.35
N PHE A 122 -3.04 6.44 -10.12
CA PHE A 122 -3.34 7.51 -11.08
C PHE A 122 -3.37 7.04 -12.54
N GLY A 123 -2.89 5.81 -12.83
CA GLY A 123 -3.02 5.19 -14.14
C GLY A 123 -2.42 6.03 -15.28
N SER A 124 -3.27 6.57 -16.16
CA SER A 124 -2.85 7.42 -17.28
C SER A 124 -2.33 8.79 -16.86
N ASN A 125 -2.65 9.26 -15.65
CA ASN A 125 -2.18 10.54 -15.11
C ASN A 125 -1.03 10.37 -14.11
N TYR A 126 -0.22 9.33 -14.28
CA TYR A 126 0.87 8.99 -13.36
C TYR A 126 1.92 10.11 -13.25
N VAL A 127 2.11 10.94 -14.28
CA VAL A 127 3.06 12.07 -14.27
C VAL A 127 2.68 13.09 -13.21
N HIS A 128 1.43 13.55 -13.20
CA HIS A 128 0.91 14.42 -12.13
C HIS A 128 0.90 13.73 -10.76
N GLY A 129 0.60 12.43 -10.73
CA GLY A 129 0.67 11.65 -9.49
C GLY A 129 2.08 11.63 -8.89
N LYS A 130 3.11 11.52 -9.75
CA LYS A 130 4.52 11.54 -9.34
C LYS A 130 4.93 12.89 -8.78
N GLU A 131 4.50 13.99 -9.41
CA GLU A 131 4.73 15.34 -8.90
C GLU A 131 4.09 15.54 -7.52
N LEU A 132 2.84 15.08 -7.34
CA LEU A 132 2.15 15.17 -6.05
C LEU A 132 2.85 14.36 -4.95
N PHE A 133 3.28 13.14 -5.26
CA PHE A 133 4.01 12.30 -4.32
C PHE A 133 5.39 12.86 -3.96
N GLN A 134 6.08 13.49 -4.93
CA GLN A 134 7.33 14.20 -4.69
C GLN A 134 7.12 15.44 -3.81
N GLY A 135 6.06 16.23 -4.07
CA GLY A 135 5.69 17.38 -3.25
C GLY A 135 5.37 16.98 -1.81
N GLN A 136 4.65 15.87 -1.61
CA GLN A 136 4.35 15.35 -0.27
C GLN A 136 5.63 15.01 0.52
N ARG A 137 6.66 14.47 -0.13
CA ARG A 137 7.94 14.16 0.52
C ARG A 137 8.72 15.40 0.96
N GLN A 138 8.56 16.53 0.29
CA GLN A 138 9.25 17.78 0.66
C GLN A 138 8.61 18.46 1.88
N LEU A 139 7.40 18.07 2.24
CA LEU A 139 6.63 18.61 3.35
C LEU A 139 6.73 17.78 4.64
N GLN A 140 7.36 16.59 4.58
CA GLN A 140 7.65 15.73 5.73
C GLN A 140 9.08 15.92 6.21
#